data_AF-A0A3D1TI69-F1
#
_entry.id   AF-A0A3D1TI69-F1
#
_cell.length_a   1.000
_cell.length_b   1.000
_cell.length_c   1.000
_cell.angle_alpha   90.00
_cell.angle_beta   90.00
_cell.angle_gamma   90.00
#
_symmetry.space_group_name_H-M   'P 1'
#
loop_
_entity.id
_entity.type
_entity.pdbx_description
1 polymer ?
#
loop_
_entity_poly.entity_id
_entity_poly.type
_entity_poly.pdbx_seq_one_letter_code
_entity_poly.pdbx_strand_id
1 'polypeptide(L)'
;MKPRPTLFFLAGLACLSILVAASAKAADALPKLLDLGSKQCIPCKQMAPILESLTQEYTGQFEVEFVDVWVPANTAIAEKHGIELIPTQIFFAPDGSELWRHEGFLSKEAILAKWKELGFSFQDPSTTIERRSPAASDSRSPEQICQFCDHTIAPDHKVLVKTDKGDVHICSPHCYFIMLSCLTSDPAVTEANARVSTPSRELVEATSAWYIVTLDTTTGRPNIRAFESKTAALEAQQLSGGLLLDYELLKSKELAHRCGFCDRALYPEDAASVRAGGLHTYGCCCHCALGIAARTGLDLEVIQPDALTGEPVRVTTIAGKIASVEPSTAVAWFGMKQQPNGSWGSAGCFHQGFFVHRENLEQWLAANPMETGTQISFEKALEDKMQLSPEQIQKACKLGECTPK
;
A
#
# COMPACT_ATOMS: atom_id res chain seq x y z
N MET A 1 -45.36 -54.09 34.08
CA MET A 1 -44.66 -55.39 34.10
C MET A 1 -43.19 -55.18 33.76
N LYS A 2 -42.30 -56.10 34.19
CA LYS A 2 -40.84 -56.15 33.89
C LYS A 2 -40.57 -56.30 32.36
N PRO A 3 -39.33 -56.11 31.83
CA PRO A 3 -38.02 -56.17 32.53
C PRO A 3 -36.92 -55.13 32.18
N ARG A 4 -35.89 -55.04 33.06
CA ARG A 4 -34.48 -54.76 32.71
C ARG A 4 -33.83 -56.07 32.25
N PRO A 5 -32.93 -56.10 31.24
CA PRO A 5 -31.49 -55.92 31.50
C PRO A 5 -30.83 -55.03 30.40
N THR A 6 -29.51 -54.84 30.26
CA THR A 6 -28.31 -55.40 30.92
C THR A 6 -27.24 -54.29 31.06
N LEU A 7 -26.18 -54.53 31.86
CA LEU A 7 -24.93 -53.75 31.84
C LEU A 7 -23.91 -54.48 30.94
N PHE A 8 -23.21 -53.77 30.05
CA PHE A 8 -21.94 -54.27 29.50
C PHE A 8 -20.86 -53.20 29.65
N PHE A 9 -19.87 -53.52 30.48
CA PHE A 9 -18.62 -52.80 30.59
C PHE A 9 -17.83 -52.97 29.29
N LEU A 10 -17.29 -51.89 28.73
CA LEU A 10 -16.09 -51.94 27.91
C LEU A 10 -15.28 -50.68 28.20
N ALA A 11 -14.12 -50.86 28.83
CA ALA A 11 -13.21 -49.78 29.16
C ALA A 11 -12.43 -49.35 27.91
N GLY A 12 -12.41 -48.03 27.65
CA GLY A 12 -11.54 -47.42 26.66
C GLY A 12 -10.83 -46.23 27.28
N LEU A 13 -9.60 -46.44 27.77
CA LEU A 13 -8.73 -45.34 28.19
C LEU A 13 -8.33 -44.54 26.94
N ALA A 14 -8.93 -43.36 26.75
CA ALA A 14 -8.37 -42.30 25.92
C ALA A 14 -7.74 -41.28 26.86
N CYS A 15 -6.43 -41.36 27.06
CA CYS A 15 -5.68 -40.39 27.83
C CYS A 15 -5.63 -39.08 27.04
N LEU A 16 -6.52 -38.14 27.35
CA LEU A 16 -6.55 -36.83 26.70
C LEU A 16 -5.44 -35.96 27.29
N SER A 17 -4.23 -36.09 26.75
CA SER A 17 -3.11 -35.20 27.03
C SER A 17 -3.40 -33.81 26.48
N ILE A 18 -4.02 -32.97 27.31
CA ILE A 18 -4.22 -31.55 27.03
C ILE A 18 -2.85 -30.85 27.04
N LEU A 19 -2.25 -30.74 25.86
CA LEU A 19 -1.16 -29.82 25.62
C LEU A 19 -1.71 -28.39 25.68
N VAL A 20 -1.68 -27.80 26.87
CA VAL A 20 -1.87 -26.36 27.05
C VAL A 20 -0.67 -25.66 26.43
N ALA A 21 -0.80 -25.25 25.17
CA ALA A 21 0.14 -24.34 24.54
C ALA A 21 0.03 -22.98 25.24
N ALA A 22 0.98 -22.70 26.14
CA ALA A 22 1.07 -21.41 26.81
C ALA A 22 1.51 -20.33 25.81
N SER A 23 0.54 -19.61 25.25
CA SER A 23 0.80 -18.40 24.48
C SER A 23 1.22 -17.28 25.45
N ALA A 24 2.53 -17.15 25.66
CA ALA A 24 3.11 -16.02 26.39
C ALA A 24 3.36 -14.88 25.39
N LYS A 25 2.66 -13.77 25.61
CA LYS A 25 2.79 -12.55 24.80
C LYS A 25 4.13 -11.86 25.10
N ALA A 26 5.15 -12.14 24.29
CA ALA A 26 6.35 -11.31 24.22
C ALA A 26 6.00 -9.97 23.56
N ALA A 27 6.49 -8.86 24.11
CA ALA A 27 6.30 -7.52 23.57
C ALA A 27 7.52 -7.13 22.72
N ASP A 28 7.27 -6.69 21.48
CA ASP A 28 8.05 -5.85 20.55
C ASP A 28 9.59 -5.99 20.44
N ALA A 29 10.21 -6.96 21.10
CA ALA A 29 11.63 -7.24 20.99
C ALA A 29 11.91 -8.10 19.75
N LEU A 30 12.93 -7.71 18.98
CA LEU A 30 13.40 -8.48 17.83
C LEU A 30 14.39 -9.57 18.30
N PRO A 31 14.48 -10.71 17.60
CA PRO A 31 15.61 -11.63 17.77
C PRO A 31 16.92 -10.93 17.41
N LYS A 32 18.05 -11.37 17.96
CA LYS A 32 19.35 -10.71 17.77
C LYS A 32 20.47 -11.65 17.35
N LEU A 33 21.29 -11.20 16.39
CA LEU A 33 22.59 -11.76 16.03
C LEU A 33 23.70 -10.91 16.65
N LEU A 34 24.48 -11.48 17.55
CA LEU A 34 25.66 -10.85 18.15
C LEU A 34 26.94 -11.47 17.57
N ASP A 35 27.77 -10.69 16.88
CA ASP A 35 29.12 -11.09 16.48
C ASP A 35 30.15 -10.52 17.46
N LEU A 36 30.84 -11.42 18.16
CA LEU A 36 31.96 -11.11 19.04
C LEU A 36 33.26 -11.33 18.26
N GLY A 37 33.91 -10.24 17.86
CA GLY A 37 35.04 -10.29 16.93
C GLY A 37 36.07 -9.19 17.19
N SER A 38 36.88 -8.85 16.19
CA SER A 38 37.74 -7.65 16.25
C SER A 38 38.04 -7.09 14.86
N LYS A 39 38.09 -5.76 14.74
CA LYS A 39 38.44 -5.05 13.50
C LYS A 39 39.85 -5.34 13.00
N GLN A 40 40.70 -5.97 13.83
CA GLN A 40 42.06 -6.36 13.46
C GLN A 40 42.17 -7.82 12.98
N CYS A 41 41.24 -8.69 13.36
CA CYS A 41 41.24 -10.12 13.03
C CYS A 41 40.81 -10.37 11.56
N ILE A 42 41.49 -11.28 10.85
CA ILE A 42 41.29 -11.49 9.41
C ILE A 42 39.90 -12.09 9.10
N PRO A 43 39.46 -13.21 9.71
CA PRO A 43 38.08 -13.70 9.54
C PRO A 43 37.00 -12.69 9.96
N CYS A 44 37.23 -11.88 11.01
CA CYS A 44 36.29 -10.83 11.41
C CYS A 44 36.10 -9.75 10.33
N LYS A 45 37.18 -9.39 9.61
CA LYS A 45 37.08 -8.47 8.45
C LYS A 45 36.27 -9.06 7.29
N GLN A 46 36.19 -10.38 7.17
CA GLN A 46 35.34 -11.05 6.18
C GLN A 46 33.87 -11.09 6.63
N MET A 47 33.60 -11.13 7.94
CA MET A 47 32.25 -11.00 8.51
C MET A 47 31.69 -9.57 8.38
N ALA A 48 32.53 -8.54 8.53
CA ALA A 48 32.09 -7.14 8.52
C ALA A 48 31.11 -6.75 7.38
N PRO A 49 31.37 -7.01 6.08
CA PRO A 49 30.42 -6.68 5.01
C PRO A 49 29.15 -7.54 5.04
N ILE A 50 29.20 -8.76 5.59
CA ILE A 50 28.03 -9.62 5.77
C ILE A 50 27.14 -9.06 6.88
N LEU A 51 27.72 -8.67 8.01
CA LEU A 51 27.00 -8.05 9.12
C LEU A 51 26.38 -6.71 8.70
N GLU A 52 27.12 -5.87 7.96
CA GLU A 52 26.60 -4.61 7.42
C GLU A 52 25.42 -4.83 6.45
N SER A 53 25.54 -5.78 5.52
CA SER A 53 24.45 -6.20 4.63
C SER A 53 23.23 -6.69 5.42
N LEU A 54 23.41 -7.56 6.42
CA LEU A 54 22.32 -8.06 7.25
C LEU A 54 21.64 -6.93 8.05
N THR A 55 22.41 -6.03 8.65
CA THR A 55 21.89 -4.86 9.38
C THR A 55 21.01 -3.98 8.50
N GLN A 56 21.45 -3.69 7.27
CA GLN A 56 20.70 -2.83 6.34
C GLN A 56 19.45 -3.55 5.81
N GLU A 57 19.63 -4.74 5.25
CA GLU A 57 18.59 -5.47 4.53
C GLU A 57 17.48 -6.02 5.43
N TYR A 58 17.81 -6.44 6.65
CA TYR A 58 16.87 -7.06 7.59
C TYR A 58 16.48 -6.12 8.74
N THR A 59 16.62 -4.80 8.53
CA THR A 59 16.15 -3.75 9.45
C THR A 59 14.69 -4.02 9.87
N GLY A 60 14.44 -4.07 11.18
CA GLY A 60 13.10 -4.33 11.72
C GLY A 60 12.67 -5.81 11.75
N GLN A 61 13.50 -6.73 11.26
CA GLN A 61 13.25 -8.18 11.32
C GLN A 61 14.09 -8.88 12.39
N PHE A 62 15.37 -8.51 12.49
CA PHE A 62 16.26 -8.91 13.59
C PHE A 62 17.34 -7.85 13.82
N GLU A 63 17.86 -7.78 15.05
CA GLU A 63 19.00 -6.92 15.39
C GLU A 63 20.33 -7.59 15.01
N VAL A 64 21.30 -6.78 14.57
CA VAL A 64 22.69 -7.21 14.36
C VAL A 64 23.60 -6.32 15.19
N GLU A 65 24.35 -6.92 16.11
CA GLU A 65 25.29 -6.25 17.01
C GLU A 65 26.70 -6.79 16.78
N PHE A 66 27.68 -5.90 16.56
CA PHE A 66 29.10 -6.27 16.49
C PHE A 66 29.87 -5.66 17.65
N VAL A 67 30.62 -6.49 18.39
CA VAL A 67 31.47 -6.06 19.50
C VAL A 67 32.93 -6.40 19.22
N ASP A 68 33.78 -5.37 19.20
CA ASP A 68 35.24 -5.56 19.11
C ASP A 68 35.79 -5.91 20.50
N VAL A 69 36.10 -7.19 20.73
CA VAL A 69 36.54 -7.71 22.04
C VAL A 69 37.99 -7.39 22.37
N TRP A 70 38.76 -6.83 21.43
CA TRP A 70 40.12 -6.32 21.69
C TRP A 70 40.12 -4.86 22.20
N VAL A 71 38.96 -4.19 22.24
CA VAL A 71 38.80 -2.92 22.95
C VAL A 71 38.67 -3.21 24.45
N PRO A 72 39.53 -2.66 25.32
CA PRO A 72 39.54 -3.02 26.76
C PRO A 72 38.21 -2.78 27.51
N ALA A 73 37.37 -1.86 27.03
CA ALA A 73 36.04 -1.62 27.60
C ALA A 73 35.05 -2.79 27.35
N ASN A 74 35.31 -3.63 26.34
CA ASN A 74 34.43 -4.71 25.90
C ASN A 74 34.87 -6.09 26.43
N THR A 75 36.01 -6.20 27.10
CA THR A 75 36.57 -7.49 27.57
C THR A 75 35.59 -8.26 28.46
N ALA A 76 34.86 -7.55 29.34
CA ALA A 76 33.82 -8.15 30.19
C ALA A 76 32.64 -8.76 29.39
N ILE A 77 32.40 -8.34 28.14
CA ILE A 77 31.38 -8.93 27.27
C ILE A 77 31.86 -10.29 26.74
N ALA A 78 33.12 -10.38 26.33
CA ALA A 78 33.73 -11.65 25.91
C ALA A 78 33.76 -12.67 27.06
N GLU A 79 34.14 -12.24 28.26
CA GLU A 79 34.11 -13.06 29.48
C GLU A 79 32.69 -13.53 29.82
N LYS A 80 31.69 -12.61 29.78
CA LYS A 80 30.28 -12.93 30.04
C LYS A 80 29.72 -14.00 29.11
N HIS A 81 30.09 -13.98 27.83
CA HIS A 81 29.61 -14.95 26.83
C HIS A 81 30.50 -16.20 26.71
N GLY A 82 31.64 -16.23 27.40
CA GLY A 82 32.53 -17.37 27.50
C GLY A 82 33.13 -17.79 26.15
N ILE A 83 33.58 -16.84 25.34
CA ILE A 83 34.15 -17.13 24.02
C ILE A 83 35.63 -17.53 24.11
N GLU A 84 36.01 -18.59 23.39
CA GLU A 84 37.40 -19.06 23.28
C GLU A 84 38.05 -18.69 21.94
N LEU A 85 37.23 -18.44 20.90
CA LEU A 85 37.66 -18.07 19.54
C LEU A 85 36.98 -16.79 19.06
N ILE A 86 37.53 -16.15 18.03
CA ILE A 86 36.86 -15.06 17.29
C ILE A 86 36.96 -15.26 15.76
N PRO A 87 35.94 -14.83 14.99
CA PRO A 87 34.66 -14.32 15.46
C PRO A 87 33.76 -15.44 16.00
N THR A 88 32.91 -15.12 16.95
CA THR A 88 31.83 -15.99 17.44
C THR A 88 30.49 -15.30 17.21
N GLN A 89 29.59 -15.92 16.45
CA GLN A 89 28.23 -15.42 16.27
C GLN A 89 27.29 -16.12 17.25
N ILE A 90 26.47 -15.35 17.97
CA ILE A 90 25.49 -15.86 18.93
C ILE A 90 24.09 -15.37 18.53
N PHE A 91 23.15 -16.31 18.48
CA PHE A 91 21.77 -16.09 18.06
C PHE A 91 20.88 -16.06 19.31
N PHE A 92 20.16 -14.98 19.52
CA PHE A 92 19.26 -14.76 20.64
C PHE A 92 17.80 -14.67 20.20
N ALA A 93 16.91 -15.28 20.97
CA ALA A 93 15.48 -15.06 20.87
C ALA A 93 15.08 -13.65 21.39
N PRO A 94 13.86 -13.17 21.08
CA PRO A 94 13.30 -11.92 21.62
C PRO A 94 13.34 -11.78 23.15
N ASP A 95 13.33 -12.88 23.90
CA ASP A 95 13.41 -12.88 25.37
C ASP A 95 14.86 -12.80 25.90
N GLY A 96 15.86 -12.73 25.01
CA GLY A 96 17.27 -12.72 25.33
C GLY A 96 17.87 -14.10 25.62
N SER A 97 17.13 -15.20 25.46
CA SER A 97 17.68 -16.54 25.57
C SER A 97 18.60 -16.87 24.40
N GLU A 98 19.73 -17.52 24.69
CA GLU A 98 20.66 -18.00 23.66
C GLU A 98 20.11 -19.25 22.98
N LEU A 99 19.95 -19.19 21.67
CA LEU A 99 19.42 -20.27 20.84
C LEU A 99 20.52 -21.15 20.24
N TRP A 100 21.59 -20.52 19.75
CA TRP A 100 22.70 -21.17 19.07
C TRP A 100 23.92 -20.26 18.97
N ARG A 101 25.11 -20.85 18.81
CA ARG A 101 26.35 -20.12 18.51
C ARG A 101 27.20 -20.82 17.45
N HIS A 102 27.99 -20.04 16.71
CA HIS A 102 28.99 -20.48 15.73
C HIS A 102 30.36 -19.91 16.07
N GLU A 103 31.42 -20.61 15.70
CA GLU A 103 32.79 -20.13 15.80
C GLU A 103 33.46 -20.11 14.42
N GLY A 104 34.09 -19.00 14.08
CA GLY A 104 34.73 -18.76 12.78
C GLY A 104 33.83 -18.03 11.78
N PHE A 105 34.19 -18.12 10.51
CA PHE A 105 33.44 -17.47 9.42
C PHE A 105 32.08 -18.17 9.20
N LEU A 106 31.03 -17.38 8.97
CA LEU A 106 29.68 -17.84 8.67
C LEU A 106 29.11 -16.98 7.53
N SER A 107 28.68 -17.60 6.42
CA SER A 107 28.16 -16.83 5.29
C SER A 107 26.77 -16.26 5.58
N LYS A 108 26.36 -15.24 4.82
CA LYS A 108 25.04 -14.60 4.93
C LYS A 108 23.91 -15.64 4.80
N GLU A 109 24.05 -16.54 3.84
CA GLU A 109 23.09 -17.61 3.55
C GLU A 109 23.02 -18.62 4.69
N ALA A 110 24.17 -18.94 5.31
CA ALA A 110 24.22 -19.82 6.47
C ALA A 110 23.59 -19.19 7.73
N ILE A 111 23.75 -17.88 7.93
CA ILE A 111 23.06 -17.12 9.00
C ILE A 111 21.55 -17.19 8.80
N LEU A 112 21.06 -16.88 7.60
CA LEU A 112 19.62 -16.87 7.29
C LEU A 112 19.02 -18.28 7.34
N ALA A 113 19.74 -19.30 6.86
CA ALA A 113 19.34 -20.69 7.00
C ALA A 113 19.28 -21.13 8.47
N LYS A 114 20.22 -20.69 9.31
CA LYS A 114 20.21 -20.97 10.74
C LYS A 114 19.01 -20.35 11.44
N TRP A 115 18.69 -19.09 11.16
CA TRP A 115 17.48 -18.44 11.68
C TRP A 115 16.23 -19.25 11.35
N LYS A 116 16.13 -19.75 10.11
CA LYS A 116 15.03 -20.62 9.67
C LYS A 116 14.97 -21.95 10.42
N GLU A 117 16.10 -22.60 10.68
CA GLU A 117 16.15 -23.81 11.53
C GLU A 117 15.74 -23.53 12.98
N LEU A 118 16.03 -22.33 13.49
CA LEU A 118 15.61 -21.87 14.82
C LEU A 118 14.14 -21.41 14.89
N GLY A 119 13.38 -21.53 13.80
CA GLY A 119 11.96 -21.18 13.72
C GLY A 119 11.66 -19.74 13.29
N PHE A 120 12.68 -18.94 12.97
CA PHE A 120 12.53 -17.55 12.52
C PHE A 120 12.53 -17.50 10.99
N SER A 121 11.41 -17.08 10.40
CA SER A 121 11.33 -16.83 8.96
C SER A 121 11.40 -15.33 8.71
N PHE A 122 12.51 -14.89 8.11
CA PHE A 122 12.69 -13.52 7.67
C PHE A 122 12.41 -13.38 6.19
N GLN A 123 11.84 -12.24 5.81
CA GLN A 123 11.64 -11.84 4.44
C GLN A 123 12.98 -11.48 3.81
N ASP A 124 13.33 -12.14 2.71
CA ASP A 124 14.45 -11.75 1.88
C ASP A 124 14.05 -10.51 1.07
N PRO A 125 14.62 -9.32 1.34
CA PRO A 125 14.25 -8.08 0.64
C PRO A 125 14.68 -8.08 -0.83
N SER A 126 15.54 -9.02 -1.26
CA SER A 126 15.87 -9.21 -2.68
C SER A 126 14.73 -9.91 -3.47
N THR A 127 13.79 -10.57 -2.78
CA THR A 127 12.67 -11.27 -3.43
C THR A 127 11.50 -10.34 -3.74
N THR A 128 11.59 -9.61 -4.85
CA THR A 128 10.49 -8.75 -5.34
C THR A 128 9.19 -9.53 -5.54
N ILE A 129 8.07 -9.08 -4.95
CA ILE A 129 6.74 -9.59 -5.32
C ILE A 129 6.41 -9.12 -6.74
N GLU A 130 6.17 -10.07 -7.65
CA GLU A 130 5.79 -9.78 -9.03
C GLU A 130 4.53 -10.56 -9.40
N ARG A 131 3.57 -9.89 -10.05
CA ARG A 131 2.32 -10.51 -10.52
C ARG A 131 2.00 -10.03 -11.93
N ARG A 132 2.45 -10.82 -12.92
CA ARG A 132 2.26 -10.58 -14.38
C ARG A 132 0.89 -11.02 -14.92
N SER A 133 0.05 -11.64 -14.11
CA SER A 133 -1.32 -12.04 -14.49
C SER A 133 -2.24 -11.98 -13.28
N PRO A 134 -3.52 -11.59 -13.43
CA PRO A 134 -4.49 -11.64 -12.34
C PRO A 134 -4.56 -13.02 -11.68
N ALA A 135 -4.71 -13.05 -10.36
CA ALA A 135 -4.87 -14.29 -9.59
C ALA A 135 -6.26 -14.93 -9.76
N ALA A 136 -7.24 -14.16 -10.24
CA ALA A 136 -8.53 -14.64 -10.70
C ALA A 136 -9.02 -13.81 -11.90
N SER A 137 -10.07 -14.29 -12.60
CA SER A 137 -10.77 -13.52 -13.64
C SER A 137 -11.91 -12.70 -13.06
N ASP A 138 -12.12 -11.49 -13.57
CA ASP A 138 -13.32 -10.72 -13.25
C ASP A 138 -14.54 -11.33 -13.97
N SER A 139 -15.59 -11.65 -13.20
CA SER A 139 -16.83 -12.24 -13.70
C SER A 139 -17.99 -11.24 -13.80
N ARG A 140 -17.77 -9.99 -13.40
CA ARG A 140 -18.75 -8.90 -13.53
C ARG A 140 -18.92 -8.52 -15.00
N SER A 141 -20.11 -8.08 -15.39
CA SER A 141 -20.29 -7.52 -16.74
C SER A 141 -19.60 -6.16 -16.85
N PRO A 142 -19.14 -5.74 -18.05
CA PRO A 142 -18.43 -4.46 -18.21
C PRO A 142 -19.19 -3.26 -17.65
N GLU A 143 -20.53 -3.30 -17.71
CA GLU A 143 -21.39 -2.22 -17.28
C GLU A 143 -21.46 -2.03 -15.75
N GLN A 144 -20.98 -3.03 -15.00
CA GLN A 144 -20.90 -3.07 -13.53
C GLN A 144 -19.52 -2.66 -13.00
N ILE A 145 -18.52 -2.47 -13.88
CA ILE A 145 -17.13 -2.17 -13.53
C ILE A 145 -16.86 -0.70 -13.83
N CYS A 146 -16.37 0.06 -12.85
CA CYS A 146 -15.92 1.43 -13.11
C CYS A 146 -14.64 1.42 -13.95
N GLN A 147 -14.67 1.93 -15.18
CA GLN A 147 -13.48 1.98 -16.06
C GLN A 147 -12.34 2.89 -15.55
N PHE A 148 -12.48 3.52 -14.38
CA PHE A 148 -11.42 4.31 -13.74
C PHE A 148 -10.71 3.61 -12.59
N CYS A 149 -11.43 2.89 -11.72
CA CYS A 149 -10.90 2.30 -10.49
C CYS A 149 -11.28 0.83 -10.31
N ASP A 150 -11.92 0.21 -11.32
CA ASP A 150 -12.42 -1.17 -11.33
C ASP A 150 -13.37 -1.57 -10.18
N HIS A 151 -13.78 -0.61 -9.33
CA HIS A 151 -14.79 -0.81 -8.30
C HIS A 151 -16.16 -1.16 -8.91
N THR A 152 -16.93 -1.97 -8.18
CA THR A 152 -18.31 -2.30 -8.54
C THR A 152 -19.19 -1.05 -8.51
N ILE A 153 -19.92 -0.81 -9.60
CA ILE A 153 -20.84 0.32 -9.73
C ILE A 153 -22.14 0.00 -8.98
N ALA A 154 -22.48 0.80 -7.96
CA ALA A 154 -23.80 0.75 -7.33
C ALA A 154 -24.88 1.29 -8.30
N PRO A 155 -26.05 0.63 -8.45
CA PRO A 155 -27.05 1.01 -9.46
C PRO A 155 -27.56 2.45 -9.37
N ASP A 156 -27.56 3.06 -8.17
CA ASP A 156 -28.04 4.40 -7.87
C ASP A 156 -26.91 5.46 -7.76
N HIS A 157 -25.65 5.07 -7.98
CA HIS A 157 -24.49 5.99 -8.00
C HIS A 157 -23.79 6.05 -9.38
N LYS A 158 -24.24 5.23 -10.33
CA LYS A 158 -23.70 5.14 -11.69
C LYS A 158 -23.70 6.50 -12.40
N VAL A 159 -22.57 6.84 -12.99
CA VAL A 159 -22.49 7.84 -14.07
C VAL A 159 -22.19 7.11 -15.38
N LEU A 160 -22.98 7.42 -16.41
CA LEU A 160 -22.86 6.91 -17.77
C LEU A 160 -22.46 8.07 -18.68
N VAL A 161 -21.40 7.91 -19.46
CA VAL A 161 -20.94 8.94 -20.40
C VAL A 161 -20.87 8.35 -21.78
N LYS A 162 -21.68 8.87 -22.72
CA LYS A 162 -21.71 8.36 -24.09
C LYS A 162 -20.55 8.94 -24.91
N THR A 163 -19.81 8.08 -25.60
CA THR A 163 -18.71 8.46 -26.49
C THR A 163 -18.85 7.82 -27.87
N ASP A 164 -18.08 8.30 -28.83
CA ASP A 164 -17.94 7.71 -30.17
C ASP A 164 -17.37 6.29 -30.15
N LYS A 165 -16.65 5.92 -29.08
CA LYS A 165 -16.01 4.61 -28.89
C LYS A 165 -16.84 3.64 -28.04
N GLY A 166 -17.99 4.07 -27.54
CA GLY A 166 -18.87 3.29 -26.68
C GLY A 166 -19.30 4.05 -25.42
N ASP A 167 -20.07 3.36 -24.58
CA ASP A 167 -20.53 3.88 -23.30
C ASP A 167 -19.42 3.74 -22.25
N VAL A 168 -19.18 4.80 -21.48
CA VAL A 168 -18.22 4.81 -20.37
C VAL A 168 -18.96 4.76 -19.03
N HIS A 169 -18.64 3.76 -18.22
CA HIS A 169 -19.30 3.39 -16.98
C HIS A 169 -18.43 3.77 -15.77
N ILE A 170 -19.00 4.57 -14.87
CA ILE A 170 -18.28 5.18 -13.75
C ILE A 170 -19.10 5.00 -12.46
N CYS A 171 -18.43 4.66 -11.34
CA CYS A 171 -19.09 4.32 -10.07
C CYS A 171 -19.65 5.50 -9.26
N SER A 172 -19.23 6.73 -9.56
CA SER A 172 -19.63 7.91 -8.78
C SER A 172 -19.43 9.22 -9.56
N PRO A 173 -20.12 10.31 -9.18
CA PRO A 173 -19.82 11.65 -9.67
C PRO A 173 -18.35 12.05 -9.46
N HIS A 174 -17.71 11.63 -8.36
CA HIS A 174 -16.30 11.93 -8.10
C HIS A 174 -15.37 11.34 -9.18
N CYS A 175 -15.51 10.05 -9.49
CA CYS A 175 -14.72 9.44 -10.57
C CYS A 175 -15.04 10.04 -11.95
N TYR A 176 -16.22 10.62 -12.13
CA TYR A 176 -16.59 11.38 -13.33
C TYR A 176 -15.87 12.75 -13.39
N PHE A 177 -15.76 13.50 -12.29
CA PHE A 177 -14.96 14.73 -12.27
C PHE A 177 -13.45 14.45 -12.35
N ILE A 178 -12.97 13.30 -11.85
CA ILE A 178 -11.62 12.77 -12.16
C ILE A 178 -11.43 12.62 -13.67
N MET A 179 -12.38 12.01 -14.39
CA MET A 179 -12.33 11.92 -15.84
C MET A 179 -12.26 13.30 -16.50
N LEU A 180 -13.17 14.22 -16.14
CA LEU A 180 -13.19 15.59 -16.69
C LEU A 180 -11.85 16.31 -16.48
N SER A 181 -11.23 16.17 -15.31
CA SER A 181 -9.93 16.77 -14.99
C SER A 181 -8.74 16.19 -15.78
N CYS A 182 -8.91 15.00 -16.37
CA CYS A 182 -7.93 14.30 -17.19
C CYS A 182 -8.11 14.55 -18.70
N LEU A 183 -9.18 15.23 -19.13
CA LEU A 183 -9.41 15.55 -20.53
C LEU A 183 -8.36 16.55 -21.06
N THR A 184 -8.01 16.39 -22.33
CA THR A 184 -7.16 17.33 -23.09
C THR A 184 -7.97 18.18 -24.07
N SER A 185 -9.19 17.76 -24.38
CA SER A 185 -10.20 18.50 -25.16
C SER A 185 -11.15 19.29 -24.25
N ASP A 186 -11.96 20.14 -24.85
CA ASP A 186 -13.09 20.81 -24.20
C ASP A 186 -14.01 19.76 -23.50
N PRO A 187 -14.28 19.89 -22.18
CA PRO A 187 -15.17 18.99 -21.47
C PRO A 187 -16.64 19.09 -21.89
N ALA A 188 -17.08 20.18 -22.54
CA ALA A 188 -18.51 20.46 -22.78
C ALA A 188 -19.25 19.32 -23.51
N VAL A 189 -18.59 18.62 -24.44
CA VAL A 189 -19.16 17.44 -25.14
C VAL A 189 -19.35 16.26 -24.18
N THR A 190 -18.37 16.03 -23.31
CA THR A 190 -18.41 14.98 -22.27
C THR A 190 -19.45 15.30 -21.19
N GLU A 191 -19.66 16.58 -20.88
CA GLU A 191 -20.69 17.06 -19.96
C GLU A 191 -22.11 16.89 -20.54
N ALA A 192 -22.33 17.31 -21.78
CA ALA A 192 -23.61 17.12 -22.47
C ALA A 192 -24.00 15.63 -22.64
N ASN A 193 -23.02 14.74 -22.77
CA ASN A 193 -23.22 13.29 -22.90
C ASN A 193 -23.25 12.51 -21.59
N ALA A 194 -23.09 13.18 -20.43
CA ALA A 194 -23.11 12.54 -19.12
C ALA A 194 -24.56 12.36 -18.61
N ARG A 195 -24.84 11.17 -18.07
CA ARG A 195 -26.10 10.83 -17.40
C ARG A 195 -25.80 10.24 -16.04
N VAL A 196 -26.54 10.65 -15.01
CA VAL A 196 -26.39 10.15 -13.63
C VAL A 196 -27.61 9.33 -13.24
N SER A 197 -27.37 8.24 -12.51
CA SER A 197 -28.44 7.43 -11.93
C SER A 197 -28.99 8.09 -10.67
N THR A 198 -30.30 7.96 -10.48
CA THR A 198 -31.05 8.48 -9.33
C THR A 198 -31.54 7.33 -8.42
N PRO A 199 -32.13 7.60 -7.24
CA PRO A 199 -32.70 6.56 -6.38
C PRO A 199 -33.82 5.75 -7.06
N SER A 200 -34.54 6.34 -8.02
CA SER A 200 -35.54 5.65 -8.86
C SER A 200 -34.92 4.75 -9.93
N ARG A 201 -33.58 4.78 -10.09
CA ARG A 201 -32.77 4.14 -11.14
C ARG A 201 -33.00 4.71 -12.55
N GLU A 202 -33.56 5.92 -12.63
CA GLU A 202 -33.63 6.69 -13.86
C GLU A 202 -32.25 7.30 -14.17
N LEU A 203 -31.91 7.40 -15.46
CA LEU A 203 -30.70 8.09 -15.93
C LEU A 203 -31.07 9.49 -16.42
N VAL A 204 -30.80 10.51 -15.59
CA VAL A 204 -31.06 11.92 -15.91
C VAL A 204 -29.79 12.64 -16.38
N GLU A 205 -29.93 13.81 -17.02
CA GLU A 205 -28.79 14.61 -17.47
C GLU A 205 -27.99 15.14 -16.27
N ALA A 206 -26.67 14.90 -16.26
CA ALA A 206 -25.81 15.28 -15.14
C ALA A 206 -25.90 16.79 -14.86
N THR A 207 -25.86 17.60 -15.91
CA THR A 207 -25.96 19.07 -15.87
C THR A 207 -27.32 19.59 -15.35
N SER A 208 -28.36 18.76 -15.37
CA SER A 208 -29.73 19.12 -14.98
C SER A 208 -30.15 18.48 -13.65
N ALA A 209 -29.32 17.59 -13.09
CA ALA A 209 -29.57 16.87 -11.84
C ALA A 209 -29.31 17.74 -10.60
N TRP A 210 -29.93 17.34 -9.49
CA TRP A 210 -29.65 17.89 -8.16
C TRP A 210 -28.85 16.89 -7.34
N TYR A 211 -27.96 17.38 -6.48
CA TYR A 211 -27.00 16.53 -5.78
C TYR A 211 -27.04 16.78 -4.27
N ILE A 212 -27.02 15.71 -3.48
CA ILE A 212 -26.75 15.80 -2.04
C ILE A 212 -25.34 15.29 -1.80
N VAL A 213 -24.52 16.11 -1.14
CA VAL A 213 -23.20 15.72 -0.64
C VAL A 213 -23.29 15.49 0.87
N THR A 214 -23.06 14.25 1.30
CA THR A 214 -22.83 13.89 2.70
C THR A 214 -21.34 13.58 2.91
N LEU A 215 -20.90 13.45 4.15
CA LEU A 215 -19.55 13.02 4.49
C LEU A 215 -19.64 11.67 5.19
N ASP A 216 -18.74 10.74 4.86
CA ASP A 216 -18.53 9.53 5.65
C ASP A 216 -18.02 9.91 7.05
N THR A 217 -18.62 9.35 8.09
CA THR A 217 -18.35 9.75 9.49
C THR A 217 -17.02 9.23 10.03
N THR A 218 -16.35 8.31 9.32
CA THR A 218 -15.09 7.69 9.75
C THR A 218 -13.89 8.36 9.08
N THR A 219 -14.02 8.62 7.78
CA THR A 219 -12.96 9.10 6.90
C THR A 219 -13.09 10.59 6.56
N GLY A 220 -14.26 11.19 6.77
CA GLY A 220 -14.60 12.53 6.28
C GLY A 220 -14.89 12.58 4.77
N ARG A 221 -14.70 11.46 4.06
CA ARG A 221 -14.76 11.39 2.60
C ARG A 221 -16.14 11.77 2.06
N PRO A 222 -16.25 12.66 1.06
CA PRO A 222 -17.55 13.01 0.49
C PRO A 222 -18.22 11.83 -0.24
N ASN A 223 -19.53 11.69 0.00
CA ASN A 223 -20.45 10.81 -0.73
C ASN A 223 -21.47 11.68 -1.47
N ILE A 224 -21.67 11.41 -2.77
CA ILE A 224 -22.50 12.22 -3.66
C ILE A 224 -23.63 11.35 -4.22
N ARG A 225 -24.87 11.78 -4.02
CA ARG A 225 -26.07 11.16 -4.59
C ARG A 225 -26.79 12.14 -5.51
N ALA A 226 -27.17 11.69 -6.70
CA ALA A 226 -27.88 12.49 -7.69
C ALA A 226 -29.40 12.25 -7.62
N PHE A 227 -30.18 13.24 -8.01
CA PHE A 227 -31.64 13.26 -7.96
C PHE A 227 -32.20 13.94 -9.21
N GLU A 228 -33.32 13.42 -9.70
CA GLU A 228 -34.04 13.86 -10.89
C GLU A 228 -34.63 15.27 -10.78
N SER A 229 -34.84 15.77 -9.55
CA SER A 229 -35.41 17.09 -9.31
C SER A 229 -34.97 17.68 -7.97
N LYS A 230 -35.06 19.02 -7.87
CA LYS A 230 -34.83 19.74 -6.61
C LYS A 230 -35.76 19.27 -5.50
N THR A 231 -37.01 18.95 -5.82
CA THR A 231 -38.01 18.51 -4.85
C THR A 231 -37.63 17.16 -4.25
N ALA A 232 -37.32 16.17 -5.08
CA ALA A 232 -36.85 14.86 -4.62
C ALA A 232 -35.56 14.97 -3.77
N ALA A 233 -34.64 15.84 -4.16
CA ALA A 233 -33.43 16.11 -3.41
C ALA A 233 -33.71 16.79 -2.05
N LEU A 234 -34.64 17.75 -1.98
CA LEU A 234 -35.04 18.39 -0.71
C LEU A 234 -35.73 17.40 0.24
N GLU A 235 -36.60 16.53 -0.27
CA GLU A 235 -37.26 15.47 0.51
C GLU A 235 -36.23 14.48 1.08
N ALA A 236 -35.26 14.04 0.26
CA ALA A 236 -34.18 13.18 0.72
C ALA A 236 -33.25 13.89 1.73
N GLN A 237 -32.94 15.17 1.52
CA GLN A 237 -32.09 15.97 2.42
C GLN A 237 -32.69 16.09 3.83
N GLN A 238 -34.02 16.13 3.97
CA GLN A 238 -34.68 16.12 5.30
C GLN A 238 -34.43 14.82 6.08
N LEU A 239 -34.15 13.72 5.39
CA LEU A 239 -33.89 12.40 5.99
C LEU A 239 -32.40 12.12 6.20
N SER A 240 -31.54 12.48 5.23
CA SER A 240 -30.10 12.18 5.26
C SER A 240 -29.23 13.33 5.74
N GLY A 241 -29.77 14.55 5.86
CA GLY A 241 -28.97 15.76 5.90
C GLY A 241 -28.13 15.95 4.63
N GLY A 242 -26.97 16.60 4.78
CA GLY A 242 -26.05 16.87 3.68
C GLY A 242 -26.27 18.22 2.98
N LEU A 243 -25.35 18.57 2.09
CA LEU A 243 -25.36 19.81 1.33
C LEU A 243 -26.03 19.59 -0.02
N LEU A 244 -27.15 20.29 -0.26
CA LEU A 244 -27.86 20.30 -1.54
C LEU A 244 -27.15 21.24 -2.53
N LEU A 245 -26.79 20.71 -3.69
CA LEU A 245 -26.06 21.38 -4.76
C LEU A 245 -26.77 21.21 -6.11
N ASP A 246 -26.57 22.19 -7.00
CA ASP A 246 -26.73 22.01 -8.44
C ASP A 246 -25.42 21.50 -9.06
N TYR A 247 -25.43 21.23 -10.37
CA TYR A 247 -24.29 20.69 -11.09
C TYR A 247 -23.05 21.60 -11.06
N GLU A 248 -23.21 22.91 -11.29
CA GLU A 248 -22.07 23.83 -11.38
C GLU A 248 -21.39 24.03 -10.02
N LEU A 249 -22.17 24.09 -8.93
CA LEU A 249 -21.60 24.19 -7.58
C LEU A 249 -20.97 22.85 -7.13
N LEU A 250 -21.50 21.71 -7.58
CA LEU A 250 -20.83 20.41 -7.41
C LEU A 250 -19.50 20.37 -8.18
N LYS A 251 -19.52 20.67 -9.48
CA LYS A 251 -18.35 20.71 -10.36
C LYS A 251 -17.25 21.61 -9.79
N SER A 252 -17.61 22.80 -9.29
CA SER A 252 -16.67 23.71 -8.65
C SER A 252 -16.00 23.11 -7.40
N LYS A 253 -16.71 22.29 -6.62
CA LYS A 253 -16.16 21.61 -5.43
C LYS A 253 -15.28 20.42 -5.81
N GLU A 254 -15.76 19.58 -6.72
CA GLU A 254 -15.05 18.37 -7.17
C GLU A 254 -13.74 18.68 -7.90
N LEU A 255 -13.65 19.84 -8.56
CA LEU A 255 -12.44 20.30 -9.24
C LEU A 255 -11.55 21.22 -8.38
N ALA A 256 -11.92 21.50 -7.12
CA ALA A 256 -11.20 22.44 -6.27
C ALA A 256 -9.82 21.91 -5.82
N HIS A 257 -9.75 20.65 -5.42
CA HIS A 257 -8.49 20.00 -5.02
C HIS A 257 -7.91 19.22 -6.19
N ARG A 258 -6.61 19.44 -6.47
CA ARG A 258 -5.92 18.84 -7.61
C ARG A 258 -4.57 18.26 -7.17
N CYS A 259 -4.18 17.18 -7.84
CA CYS A 259 -2.89 16.54 -7.66
C CYS A 259 -1.76 17.50 -8.02
N GLY A 260 -0.84 17.75 -7.07
CA GLY A 260 0.33 18.59 -7.26
C GLY A 260 1.27 18.11 -8.37
N PHE A 261 1.14 16.85 -8.82
CA PHE A 261 1.90 16.30 -9.94
C PHE A 261 1.15 16.33 -11.29
N CYS A 262 -0.02 15.68 -11.38
CA CYS A 262 -0.72 15.44 -12.66
C CYS A 262 -1.98 16.28 -12.89
N ASP A 263 -2.29 17.23 -11.99
CA ASP A 263 -3.47 18.09 -12.02
C ASP A 263 -4.84 17.35 -12.08
N ARG A 264 -4.85 16.04 -11.77
CA ARG A 264 -6.09 15.26 -11.60
C ARG A 264 -6.85 15.77 -10.38
N ALA A 265 -8.18 15.89 -10.48
CA ALA A 265 -9.05 16.13 -9.33
C ALA A 265 -8.90 15.04 -8.27
N LEU A 266 -9.00 15.38 -7.00
CA LEU A 266 -8.88 14.41 -5.90
C LEU A 266 -9.67 14.86 -4.67
N TYR A 267 -9.90 13.91 -3.77
CA TYR A 267 -10.24 14.21 -2.38
C TYR A 267 -8.96 14.15 -1.53
N PRO A 268 -8.66 15.18 -0.70
CA PRO A 268 -7.60 15.12 0.29
C PRO A 268 -7.67 13.87 1.19
N GLU A 269 -8.87 13.36 1.44
CA GLU A 269 -9.16 12.17 2.25
C GLU A 269 -8.67 10.86 1.61
N ASP A 270 -8.60 10.80 0.27
CA ASP A 270 -8.10 9.64 -0.49
C ASP A 270 -6.62 9.78 -0.90
N ALA A 271 -6.00 10.94 -0.64
CA ALA A 271 -4.75 11.34 -1.27
C ALA A 271 -3.53 11.25 -0.33
N ALA A 272 -2.35 11.10 -0.93
CA ALA A 272 -1.09 11.33 -0.22
C ALA A 272 -0.97 12.82 0.13
N SER A 273 -0.80 13.16 1.40
CA SER A 273 -0.47 14.53 1.82
C SER A 273 1.01 14.79 1.55
N VAL A 274 1.35 15.93 0.96
CA VAL A 274 2.72 16.29 0.60
C VAL A 274 3.05 17.71 1.06
N ARG A 275 4.12 17.86 1.85
CA ARG A 275 4.78 19.15 2.05
C ARG A 275 5.97 19.24 1.09
N ALA A 276 6.06 20.33 0.35
CA ALA A 276 7.16 20.61 -0.59
C ALA A 276 7.71 22.00 -0.28
N GLY A 277 8.77 22.07 0.52
CA GLY A 277 9.20 23.33 1.15
C GLY A 277 8.07 24.02 1.92
N GLY A 278 7.68 25.23 1.49
CA GLY A 278 6.56 25.99 2.09
C GLY A 278 5.16 25.64 1.54
N LEU A 279 5.06 24.76 0.53
CA LEU A 279 3.79 24.36 -0.07
C LEU A 279 3.21 23.13 0.64
N HIS A 280 1.92 23.15 0.96
CA HIS A 280 1.14 21.95 1.27
C HIS A 280 0.26 21.61 0.06
N THR A 281 0.33 20.36 -0.40
CA THR A 281 -0.36 19.86 -1.59
C THR A 281 -0.58 18.35 -1.47
N TYR A 282 -1.07 17.72 -2.54
CA TYR A 282 -1.54 16.33 -2.51
C TYR A 282 -1.09 15.53 -3.74
N GLY A 283 -0.77 14.26 -3.56
CA GLY A 283 -0.63 13.29 -4.65
C GLY A 283 -1.89 12.42 -4.74
N CYS A 284 -2.55 12.35 -5.91
CA CYS A 284 -3.73 11.47 -6.12
C CYS A 284 -3.40 9.96 -6.07
N CYS A 285 -2.13 9.61 -5.93
CA CYS A 285 -1.63 8.31 -5.48
C CYS A 285 -0.20 8.51 -4.96
N CYS A 286 0.31 7.50 -4.27
CA CYS A 286 1.64 7.50 -3.67
C CYS A 286 2.80 7.82 -4.64
N HIS A 287 2.75 7.35 -5.89
CA HIS A 287 3.82 7.66 -6.87
C HIS A 287 3.64 9.06 -7.48
N CYS A 288 2.42 9.60 -7.55
CA CYS A 288 2.21 11.00 -7.91
C CYS A 288 2.67 11.95 -6.79
N ALA A 289 2.60 11.50 -5.53
CA ALA A 289 3.15 12.23 -4.38
C ALA A 289 4.66 12.46 -4.53
N LEU A 290 5.42 11.39 -4.79
CA LEU A 290 6.86 11.48 -5.10
C LEU A 290 7.13 12.30 -6.37
N GLY A 291 6.26 12.22 -7.37
CA GLY A 291 6.37 12.99 -8.61
C GLY A 291 6.33 14.52 -8.43
N ILE A 292 5.83 15.04 -7.31
CA ILE A 292 5.88 16.47 -7.00
C ILE A 292 7.33 16.98 -6.93
N ALA A 293 8.29 16.15 -6.54
CA ALA A 293 9.71 16.50 -6.57
C ALA A 293 10.18 16.82 -8.01
N ALA A 294 9.80 15.99 -8.98
CA ALA A 294 10.14 16.20 -10.39
C ALA A 294 9.49 17.47 -10.98
N ARG A 295 8.28 17.81 -10.54
CA ARG A 295 7.57 19.02 -11.00
C ARG A 295 8.08 20.32 -10.37
N THR A 296 8.50 20.27 -9.10
CA THR A 296 8.82 21.47 -8.30
C THR A 296 10.31 21.70 -8.07
N GLY A 297 11.14 20.66 -8.19
CA GLY A 297 12.55 20.67 -7.77
C GLY A 297 12.74 20.77 -6.25
N LEU A 298 11.68 20.58 -5.45
CA LEU A 298 11.70 20.71 -4.00
C LEU A 298 11.82 19.36 -3.29
N ASP A 299 12.46 19.42 -2.13
CA ASP A 299 12.45 18.34 -1.12
C ASP A 299 11.04 18.16 -0.53
N LEU A 300 10.66 16.91 -0.31
CA LEU A 300 9.31 16.49 0.08
C LEU A 300 9.28 15.85 1.47
N GLU A 301 8.18 16.09 2.19
CA GLU A 301 7.65 15.16 3.19
C GLU A 301 6.33 14.62 2.66
N VAL A 302 6.29 13.34 2.30
CA VAL A 302 5.07 12.62 1.85
C VAL A 302 4.52 11.80 3.01
N ILE A 303 3.20 11.87 3.22
CA ILE A 303 2.45 10.98 4.11
C ILE A 303 1.39 10.27 3.26
N GLN A 304 1.48 8.96 3.15
CA GLN A 304 0.54 8.10 2.44
C GLN A 304 0.02 7.02 3.41
N PRO A 305 -1.30 6.92 3.64
CA PRO A 305 -1.89 5.78 4.34
C PRO A 305 -1.58 4.46 3.62
N ASP A 306 -1.23 3.41 4.38
CA ASP A 306 -1.13 2.03 3.93
C ASP A 306 -2.46 1.60 3.26
N ALA A 307 -2.38 1.01 2.07
CA ALA A 307 -3.57 0.71 1.27
C ALA A 307 -4.44 -0.46 1.81
N LEU A 308 -3.98 -1.16 2.85
CA LEU A 308 -4.71 -2.17 3.62
C LEU A 308 -5.18 -1.64 4.98
N THR A 309 -4.28 -1.03 5.77
CA THR A 309 -4.54 -0.71 7.19
C THR A 309 -4.82 0.77 7.46
N GLY A 310 -4.45 1.67 6.54
CA GLY A 310 -4.49 3.11 6.74
C GLY A 310 -3.37 3.69 7.63
N GLU A 311 -2.45 2.85 8.12
CA GLU A 311 -1.30 3.31 8.91
C GLU A 311 -0.34 4.18 8.05
N PRO A 312 0.24 5.27 8.59
CA PRO A 312 0.97 6.22 7.77
C PRO A 312 2.36 5.71 7.36
N VAL A 313 2.58 5.59 6.05
CA VAL A 313 3.93 5.53 5.46
C VAL A 313 4.40 6.95 5.19
N ARG A 314 5.51 7.34 5.81
CA ARG A 314 6.22 8.61 5.56
C ARG A 314 7.41 8.38 4.65
N VAL A 315 7.60 9.29 3.71
CA VAL A 315 8.77 9.31 2.81
C VAL A 315 9.31 10.73 2.73
N THR A 316 10.57 10.91 3.09
CA THR A 316 11.27 12.20 3.00
C THR A 316 12.25 12.18 1.83
N THR A 317 12.34 13.27 1.07
CA THR A 317 13.37 13.44 0.04
C THR A 317 14.33 14.58 0.38
N ILE A 318 15.60 14.42 0.00
CA ILE A 318 16.63 15.47 0.07
C ILE A 318 17.44 15.46 -1.23
N ALA A 319 17.61 16.62 -1.85
CA ALA A 319 18.36 16.82 -3.09
C ALA A 319 17.95 15.84 -4.22
N GLY A 320 16.64 15.61 -4.37
CA GLY A 320 16.09 14.73 -5.40
C GLY A 320 16.28 13.22 -5.16
N LYS A 321 16.63 12.80 -3.94
CA LYS A 321 16.77 11.39 -3.53
C LYS A 321 15.91 11.08 -2.32
N ILE A 322 15.58 9.80 -2.11
CA ILE A 322 15.00 9.34 -0.84
C ILE A 322 16.03 9.57 0.28
N ALA A 323 15.57 10.16 1.38
CA ALA A 323 16.36 10.46 2.57
C ALA A 323 15.93 9.61 3.79
N SER A 324 14.63 9.39 3.95
CA SER A 324 14.09 8.43 4.92
C SER A 324 12.78 7.82 4.43
N VAL A 325 12.49 6.61 4.92
CA VAL A 325 11.21 5.92 4.80
C VAL A 325 10.84 5.43 6.19
N GLU A 326 9.62 5.74 6.64
CA GLU A 326 9.13 5.43 7.98
C GLU A 326 7.73 4.76 7.87
N PRO A 327 7.54 3.55 8.42
CA PRO A 327 8.58 2.68 8.97
C PRO A 327 9.56 2.20 7.88
N SER A 328 10.80 1.89 8.28
CA SER A 328 11.85 1.40 7.37
C SER A 328 11.52 0.07 6.67
N THR A 329 10.53 -0.66 7.19
CA THR A 329 9.99 -1.90 6.62
C THR A 329 9.04 -1.67 5.45
N ALA A 330 8.66 -0.42 5.18
CA ALA A 330 7.64 -0.11 4.19
C ALA A 330 8.04 -0.54 2.77
N VAL A 331 7.04 -0.80 1.92
CA VAL A 331 7.22 -1.19 0.52
C VAL A 331 6.25 -0.44 -0.39
N ALA A 332 6.62 -0.28 -1.66
CA ALA A 332 5.76 0.31 -2.69
C ALA A 332 5.30 -0.73 -3.70
N TRP A 333 4.02 -0.68 -4.07
CA TRP A 333 3.44 -1.46 -5.18
C TRP A 333 3.21 -0.57 -6.39
N PHE A 334 3.82 -0.96 -7.51
CA PHE A 334 3.57 -0.35 -8.81
C PHE A 334 2.65 -1.27 -9.62
N GLY A 335 1.36 -0.92 -9.67
CA GLY A 335 0.41 -1.60 -10.55
C GLY A 335 0.77 -1.41 -12.02
N MET A 336 0.82 -2.51 -12.77
CA MET A 336 1.23 -2.56 -14.16
C MET A 336 0.23 -3.34 -15.00
N LYS A 337 -0.02 -2.87 -16.22
CA LYS A 337 -0.82 -3.59 -17.24
C LYS A 337 -0.04 -3.71 -18.53
N GLN A 338 -0.32 -4.74 -19.32
CA GLN A 338 0.21 -4.85 -20.67
C GLN A 338 -0.52 -3.88 -21.60
N GLN A 339 0.24 -3.09 -22.34
CA GLN A 339 -0.25 -2.18 -23.37
C GLN A 339 -0.51 -2.92 -24.69
N PRO A 340 -1.29 -2.36 -25.64
CA PRO A 340 -1.56 -2.98 -26.93
C PRO A 340 -0.32 -3.29 -27.78
N ASN A 341 0.80 -2.61 -27.53
CA ASN A 341 2.11 -2.86 -28.17
C ASN A 341 2.91 -4.00 -27.50
N GLY A 342 2.33 -4.70 -26.51
CA GLY A 342 2.96 -5.79 -25.75
C GLY A 342 3.89 -5.34 -24.62
N SER A 343 4.22 -4.04 -24.52
CA SER A 343 5.03 -3.48 -23.43
C SER A 343 4.23 -3.40 -22.13
N TRP A 344 4.93 -3.24 -21.00
CA TRP A 344 4.28 -3.02 -19.70
C TRP A 344 4.36 -1.56 -19.31
N GLY A 345 3.22 -0.99 -18.93
CA GLY A 345 3.11 0.37 -18.38
C GLY A 345 2.27 0.38 -17.11
N SER A 346 2.10 1.56 -16.50
CA SER A 346 1.29 1.67 -15.29
C SER A 346 -0.17 1.25 -15.54
N ALA A 347 -0.75 0.53 -14.59
CA ALA A 347 -2.17 0.21 -14.60
C ALA A 347 -3.03 1.48 -14.39
N GLY A 348 -2.57 2.38 -13.51
CA GLY A 348 -3.20 3.65 -13.18
C GLY A 348 -2.97 4.03 -11.71
N CYS A 349 -3.37 5.24 -11.31
CA CYS A 349 -3.21 5.73 -9.93
C CYS A 349 -3.92 4.85 -8.87
N PHE A 350 -5.05 4.23 -9.22
CA PHE A 350 -5.85 3.41 -8.30
C PHE A 350 -5.24 2.03 -8.01
N HIS A 351 -4.24 1.62 -8.80
CA HIS A 351 -3.57 0.31 -8.71
C HIS A 351 -2.18 0.41 -8.07
N GLN A 352 -1.94 1.49 -7.31
CA GLN A 352 -0.65 1.79 -6.68
C GLN A 352 -0.88 2.02 -5.19
N GLY A 353 0.00 1.46 -4.36
CA GLY A 353 -0.09 1.57 -2.92
C GLY A 353 1.28 1.65 -2.27
N PHE A 354 1.36 2.27 -1.10
CA PHE A 354 2.43 2.01 -0.14
C PHE A 354 1.85 1.12 0.97
N PHE A 355 2.72 0.37 1.62
CA PHE A 355 2.39 -0.54 2.71
C PHE A 355 3.46 -0.43 3.79
N VAL A 356 3.10 -0.43 5.07
CA VAL A 356 4.05 -0.29 6.19
C VAL A 356 4.99 -1.50 6.32
N HIS A 357 4.60 -2.65 5.77
CA HIS A 357 5.47 -3.80 5.55
C HIS A 357 4.90 -4.71 4.46
N ARG A 358 5.71 -5.67 3.99
CA ARG A 358 5.37 -6.54 2.85
C ARG A 358 4.15 -7.45 3.11
N GLU A 359 3.92 -7.94 4.33
CA GLU A 359 2.75 -8.77 4.63
C GLU A 359 1.44 -8.03 4.36
N ASN A 360 1.39 -6.71 4.55
CA ASN A 360 0.22 -5.91 4.18
C ASN A 360 0.03 -5.86 2.67
N LEU A 361 1.13 -5.75 1.90
CA LEU A 361 1.07 -5.89 0.44
C LEU A 361 0.58 -7.28 0.02
N GLU A 362 1.07 -8.36 0.64
CA GLU A 362 0.64 -9.73 0.34
C GLU A 362 -0.84 -9.97 0.68
N GLN A 363 -1.30 -9.50 1.84
CA GLN A 363 -2.71 -9.55 2.25
C GLN A 363 -3.61 -8.70 1.35
N TRP A 364 -3.18 -7.50 0.99
CA TRP A 364 -3.90 -6.63 0.05
C TRP A 364 -3.98 -7.25 -1.34
N LEU A 365 -2.90 -7.86 -1.84
CA LEU A 365 -2.89 -8.60 -3.11
C LEU A 365 -3.77 -9.85 -3.06
N ALA A 366 -3.92 -10.50 -1.91
CA ALA A 366 -4.86 -11.61 -1.73
C ALA A 366 -6.32 -11.13 -1.72
N ALA A 367 -6.60 -9.98 -1.10
CA ALA A 367 -7.92 -9.33 -1.14
C ALA A 367 -8.27 -8.75 -2.51
N ASN A 368 -7.27 -8.35 -3.30
CA ASN A 368 -7.42 -7.78 -4.64
C ASN A 368 -6.83 -8.72 -5.72
N PRO A 369 -7.51 -9.83 -6.05
CA PRO A 369 -6.98 -10.84 -6.97
C PRO A 369 -6.91 -10.36 -8.44
N MET A 370 -7.56 -9.25 -8.81
CA MET A 370 -7.47 -8.65 -10.14
C MET A 370 -6.17 -7.88 -10.37
N GLU A 371 -5.53 -7.41 -9.30
CA GLU A 371 -4.36 -6.54 -9.37
C GLU A 371 -3.18 -7.23 -10.05
N THR A 372 -2.41 -6.47 -10.81
CA THR A 372 -1.18 -6.90 -11.50
C THR A 372 -0.14 -5.79 -11.41
N GLY A 373 1.14 -6.16 -11.34
CA GLY A 373 2.19 -5.20 -10.99
C GLY A 373 3.42 -5.86 -10.39
N THR A 374 4.24 -5.02 -9.75
CA THR A 374 5.45 -5.43 -9.03
C THR A 374 5.65 -4.55 -7.80
N GLN A 375 6.22 -5.13 -6.75
CA GLN A 375 6.85 -4.39 -5.67
C GLN A 375 8.05 -3.63 -6.27
N ILE A 376 8.28 -2.40 -5.81
CA ILE A 376 9.47 -1.59 -6.12
C ILE A 376 10.00 -0.90 -4.86
N SER A 377 11.24 -0.40 -4.91
CA SER A 377 11.78 0.47 -3.88
C SER A 377 11.29 1.91 -4.06
N PHE A 378 11.37 2.73 -3.00
CA PHE A 378 11.00 4.14 -3.05
C PHE A 378 11.96 4.96 -3.93
N GLU A 379 13.23 4.57 -4.01
CA GLU A 379 14.23 5.17 -4.89
C GLU A 379 13.82 4.98 -6.34
N LYS A 380 13.41 3.77 -6.72
CA LYS A 380 12.92 3.48 -8.07
C LYS A 380 11.63 4.26 -8.37
N ALA A 381 10.71 4.32 -7.40
CA ALA A 381 9.46 5.07 -7.53
C ALA A 381 9.67 6.57 -7.73
N LEU A 382 10.69 7.15 -7.08
CA LEU A 382 11.10 8.54 -7.26
C LEU A 382 11.87 8.75 -8.57
N GLU A 383 12.87 7.91 -8.87
CA GLU A 383 13.69 7.99 -10.07
C GLU A 383 12.84 7.99 -11.34
N ASP A 384 11.85 7.09 -11.42
CA ASP A 384 10.90 7.00 -12.55
C ASP A 384 10.09 8.29 -12.76
N LYS A 385 9.98 9.16 -11.75
CA LYS A 385 9.38 10.49 -11.88
C LYS A 385 10.41 11.56 -12.21
N MET A 386 11.59 11.52 -11.60
CA MET A 386 12.68 12.46 -11.85
C MET A 386 13.22 12.39 -13.29
N GLN A 387 13.04 11.27 -13.98
CA GLN A 387 13.41 11.09 -15.39
C GLN A 387 12.39 11.71 -16.40
N LEU A 388 11.23 12.20 -15.95
CA LEU A 388 10.19 12.72 -16.84
C LEU A 388 10.47 14.17 -17.26
N SER A 389 10.33 14.48 -18.55
CA SER A 389 10.38 15.85 -19.07
C SER A 389 9.17 16.68 -18.62
N PRO A 390 9.25 18.03 -18.62
CA PRO A 390 8.11 18.90 -18.32
C PRO A 390 6.86 18.59 -19.18
N GLU A 391 7.04 18.24 -20.45
CA GLU A 391 5.96 17.87 -21.37
C GLU A 391 5.35 16.51 -21.03
N GLN A 392 6.17 15.55 -20.54
CA GLN A 392 5.69 14.27 -20.02
C GLN A 392 4.93 14.47 -18.70
N ILE A 393 5.40 15.34 -17.81
CA ILE A 393 4.71 15.69 -16.55
C ILE A 393 3.38 16.39 -16.84
N GLN A 394 3.33 17.34 -17.78
CA GLN A 394 2.08 18.01 -18.18
C GLN A 394 1.05 17.04 -18.77
N LYS A 395 1.52 15.97 -19.43
CA LYS A 395 0.69 14.89 -19.97
C LYS A 395 0.47 13.74 -19.00
N ALA A 396 1.09 13.75 -17.81
CA ALA A 396 0.94 12.68 -16.84
C ALA A 396 -0.54 12.54 -16.46
N CYS A 397 -1.05 11.31 -16.54
CA CYS A 397 -2.47 10.98 -16.34
C CYS A 397 -3.48 11.64 -17.31
N LYS A 398 -3.05 12.43 -18.31
CA LYS A 398 -3.93 12.90 -19.38
C LYS A 398 -4.20 11.75 -20.36
N LEU A 399 -5.42 11.71 -20.93
CA LEU A 399 -5.96 10.62 -21.76
C LEU A 399 -4.91 9.83 -22.56
N GLY A 400 -4.60 8.61 -22.11
CA GLY A 400 -3.62 7.72 -22.76
C GLY A 400 -3.16 6.56 -21.88
N GLU A 401 -2.64 6.84 -20.68
CA GLU A 401 -2.05 5.80 -19.81
C GLU A 401 -2.97 5.37 -18.64
N CYS A 402 -3.68 6.33 -18.05
CA CYS A 402 -4.40 6.18 -16.77
C CYS A 402 -5.93 6.39 -16.90
N THR A 403 -6.50 6.04 -18.05
CA THR A 403 -7.91 6.29 -18.44
C THR A 403 -8.59 5.01 -18.97
N PRO A 404 -9.94 4.99 -19.05
CA PRO A 404 -10.77 3.88 -19.51
C PRO A 404 -10.25 3.07 -20.70
N LYS A 405 -10.56 1.76 -20.64
CA LYS A 405 -10.61 0.85 -21.80
C LYS A 405 -11.58 1.37 -22.84
#